data_AF-A0A7C8Z7C9-F1
#
_entry.id   AF-A0A7C8Z7C9-F1
#
_cell.length_a   1.000
_cell.length_b   1.000
_cell.length_c   1.000
_cell.angle_alpha   90.00
_cell.angle_beta   90.00
_cell.angle_gamma   90.00
#
_symmetry.space_group_name_H-M   'P 1'
#
loop_
_entity.id
_entity.type
_entity.pdbx_description
1 polymer ?
#
loop_
_entity_poly.entity_id
_entity_poly.type
_entity_poly.pdbx_seq_one_letter_code
_entity_poly.pdbx_strand_id
1 'polypeptide(L)'
;WVGNSQKYCPEVCAYPFAVPSYIPGLKAMKPPNGDVGVDGMISVMAHEMAELAANPLVNAWYAGGDPTAPVEIADLCEGIYGTGGGGSYTGQMLEGRDGATYNMNGIRRRYLVQWVWNHVVNYCTGPNALD
;
A
#
# COMPACT_ATOMS: atom_id res chain seq x y z
N TRP A 1 8.76 -7.88 3.86
CA TRP A 1 8.63 -9.37 3.92
C TRP A 1 7.81 -9.89 2.75
N VAL A 2 8.21 -10.97 2.07
CA VAL A 2 7.42 -11.56 0.98
C VAL A 2 6.99 -12.98 1.35
N GLY A 3 5.68 -13.22 1.45
CA GLY A 3 5.11 -14.53 1.76
C GLY A 3 3.58 -14.53 1.66
N ASN A 4 2.90 -15.55 2.20
CA ASN A 4 1.44 -15.61 2.18
C ASN A 4 0.84 -14.57 3.14
N SER A 5 0.51 -13.37 2.63
CA SER A 5 0.03 -12.25 3.43
C SER A 5 -1.20 -12.59 4.27
N GLN A 6 -2.12 -13.41 3.77
CA GLN A 6 -3.30 -13.83 4.52
C GLN A 6 -2.98 -14.73 5.71
N LYS A 7 -1.92 -15.53 5.62
CA LYS A 7 -1.57 -16.51 6.66
C LYS A 7 -0.68 -15.94 7.75
N TYR A 8 0.30 -15.12 7.39
CA TYR A 8 1.38 -14.75 8.31
C TYR A 8 1.25 -13.35 8.89
N CYS A 9 0.60 -12.42 8.17
CA CYS A 9 0.39 -11.05 8.64
C CYS A 9 -0.86 -10.43 7.98
N PRO A 10 -2.05 -11.05 8.15
CA PRO A 10 -3.25 -10.61 7.43
C PRO A 10 -3.58 -9.14 7.69
N GLU A 11 -3.53 -8.70 8.94
CA GLU A 11 -3.93 -7.36 9.35
C GLU A 11 -2.95 -6.25 8.93
N VAL A 12 -1.76 -6.61 8.42
CA VAL A 12 -0.72 -5.65 7.98
C VAL A 12 -0.45 -5.85 6.49
N CYS A 13 0.08 -7.01 6.11
CA CYS A 13 0.50 -7.34 4.75
C CYS A 13 -0.64 -7.58 3.77
N ALA A 14 -1.87 -7.78 4.25
CA ALA A 14 -3.05 -7.91 3.40
C ALA A 14 -4.08 -6.81 3.66
N TYR A 15 -3.72 -5.75 4.40
CA TYR A 15 -4.53 -4.54 4.45
C TYR A 15 -4.67 -3.95 3.04
N PRO A 16 -5.86 -3.46 2.62
CA PRO A 16 -7.12 -3.35 3.34
C PRO A 16 -8.08 -4.53 3.12
N PHE A 17 -7.60 -5.64 2.56
CA PHE A 17 -8.39 -6.88 2.32
C PHE A 17 -8.55 -7.73 3.57
N ALA A 18 -7.70 -7.52 4.58
CA ALA A 18 -7.89 -7.96 5.95
C ALA A 18 -7.64 -6.77 6.88
N VAL A 19 -8.66 -6.43 7.66
CA VAL A 19 -8.66 -5.23 8.51
C VAL A 19 -8.20 -5.61 9.91
N PRO A 20 -7.32 -4.81 10.54
CA PRO A 20 -6.91 -5.04 11.92
C PRO A 20 -8.08 -5.14 12.90
N SER A 21 -8.02 -6.13 13.79
CA SER A 21 -9.05 -6.38 14.81
C SER A 21 -9.29 -5.20 15.76
N TYR A 22 -8.30 -4.31 15.92
CA TYR A 22 -8.42 -3.11 16.75
C TYR A 22 -9.16 -1.94 16.07
N ILE A 23 -9.52 -2.02 14.78
CA ILE A 23 -10.27 -0.97 14.07
C ILE A 23 -11.76 -1.35 14.02
N PRO A 24 -12.60 -0.83 14.93
CA PRO A 24 -14.01 -1.22 15.00
C PRO A 24 -14.80 -0.71 13.79
N GLY A 25 -15.65 -1.58 13.22
CA GLY A 25 -16.63 -1.21 12.20
C GLY A 25 -16.09 -1.02 10.78
N LEU A 26 -14.76 -1.03 10.57
CA LEU A 26 -14.17 -0.99 9.25
C LEU A 26 -14.31 -2.37 8.58
N LYS A 27 -14.90 -2.40 7.38
CA LYS A 27 -15.04 -3.62 6.59
C LYS A 27 -13.86 -3.80 5.66
N ALA A 28 -13.41 -5.04 5.52
CA ALA A 28 -12.42 -5.41 4.53
C ALA A 28 -12.88 -5.08 3.11
N MET A 29 -11.96 -4.55 2.32
CA MET A 29 -12.16 -4.30 0.89
C MET A 29 -12.17 -5.63 0.13
N LYS A 30 -12.86 -5.67 -1.02
CA LYS A 30 -12.87 -6.86 -1.86
C LYS A 30 -11.60 -6.91 -2.73
N PRO A 31 -10.81 -8.00 -2.68
CA PRO A 31 -9.59 -8.15 -3.47
C PRO A 31 -9.88 -8.13 -4.99
N PRO A 32 -9.11 -7.38 -5.79
CA PRO A 32 -9.36 -7.23 -7.22
C PRO A 32 -9.11 -8.48 -8.06
N ASN A 33 -8.36 -9.45 -7.53
CA ASN A 33 -8.09 -10.73 -8.17
C ASN A 33 -8.70 -11.92 -7.42
N GLY A 34 -9.50 -11.64 -6.38
CA GLY A 34 -10.33 -12.64 -5.68
C GLY A 34 -9.61 -13.42 -4.59
N ASP A 35 -8.35 -13.11 -4.28
CA ASP A 35 -7.58 -13.79 -3.24
C ASP A 35 -6.85 -12.76 -2.36
N VAL A 36 -7.19 -12.76 -1.06
CA VAL A 36 -6.65 -11.82 -0.06
C VAL A 36 -5.14 -11.94 0.07
N GLY A 37 -4.61 -13.18 0.05
CA GLY A 37 -3.19 -13.43 0.22
C GLY A 37 -2.38 -12.97 -0.99
N VAL A 38 -2.87 -13.26 -2.20
CA VAL A 38 -2.19 -12.87 -3.45
C VAL A 38 -2.25 -11.36 -3.66
N ASP A 39 -3.42 -10.73 -3.50
CA ASP A 39 -3.55 -9.29 -3.69
C ASP A 39 -2.78 -8.50 -2.62
N GLY A 40 -2.75 -8.98 -1.37
CA GLY A 40 -1.89 -8.44 -0.32
C GLY A 40 -0.40 -8.59 -0.65
N MET A 41 0.03 -9.79 -1.08
CA MET A 41 1.42 -10.06 -1.48
C MET A 41 1.88 -9.14 -2.61
N ILE A 42 1.02 -8.87 -3.60
CA ILE A 42 1.34 -7.94 -4.70
C ILE A 42 1.58 -6.52 -4.18
N SER A 43 0.74 -6.04 -3.25
CA SER A 43 0.94 -4.72 -2.64
C SER A 43 2.26 -4.66 -1.86
N VAL A 44 2.58 -5.70 -1.08
CA VAL A 44 3.84 -5.76 -0.33
C VAL A 44 5.05 -5.84 -1.26
N MET A 45 4.99 -6.63 -2.34
CA MET A 45 6.07 -6.63 -3.33
C MET A 45 6.29 -5.24 -3.95
N ALA A 46 5.21 -4.50 -4.24
CA ALA A 46 5.32 -3.14 -4.77
C ALA A 46 5.98 -2.18 -3.78
N HIS A 47 5.60 -2.27 -2.50
CA HIS A 47 6.22 -1.52 -1.39
C HIS A 47 7.74 -1.78 -1.33
N GLU A 48 8.14 -3.04 -1.19
CA GLU A 48 9.56 -3.41 -1.01
C GLU A 48 10.40 -3.11 -2.26
N MET A 49 9.79 -3.19 -3.46
CA MET A 49 10.46 -2.79 -4.70
C MET A 49 10.70 -1.29 -4.77
N ALA A 50 9.79 -0.46 -4.25
CA ALA A 50 9.97 0.98 -4.22
C ALA A 50 11.13 1.36 -3.29
N GLU A 51 11.22 0.71 -2.14
CA GLU A 51 12.27 0.92 -1.14
C GLU A 51 13.63 0.46 -1.66
N LEU A 52 13.69 -0.75 -2.22
CA LEU A 52 14.88 -1.27 -2.89
C LEU A 52 15.35 -0.33 -4.01
N ALA A 53 14.44 0.26 -4.78
CA ALA A 53 14.79 1.16 -5.87
C ALA A 53 15.27 2.54 -5.37
N ALA A 54 14.68 3.05 -4.29
CA ALA A 54 14.95 4.39 -3.79
C ALA A 54 16.14 4.46 -2.83
N ASN A 55 16.43 3.38 -2.09
CA ASN A 55 17.47 3.36 -1.06
C ASN A 55 18.17 1.99 -0.89
N PRO A 56 18.70 1.38 -1.97
CA PRO A 56 19.21 0.00 -1.95
C PRO A 56 20.34 -0.27 -0.94
N LEU A 57 21.05 0.77 -0.51
CA LEU A 57 22.21 0.70 0.40
C LEU A 57 21.97 1.41 1.73
N VAL A 58 20.73 1.85 1.98
CA VAL A 58 20.35 2.56 3.22
C VAL A 58 21.19 3.82 3.47
N ASN A 59 21.54 4.53 2.39
CA ASN A 59 22.41 5.72 2.43
C ASN A 59 22.04 6.81 1.42
N ALA A 60 20.95 6.64 0.67
CA ALA A 60 20.51 7.61 -0.32
C ALA A 60 19.80 8.81 0.32
N TRP A 61 19.08 8.59 1.42
CA TRP A 61 18.34 9.59 2.17
C TRP A 61 17.99 9.08 3.57
N TYR A 62 17.50 9.99 4.43
CA TYR A 62 17.13 9.70 5.81
C TYR A 62 15.79 10.38 6.15
N ALA A 63 14.84 9.61 6.67
CA ALA A 63 13.69 10.15 7.40
C ALA A 63 13.61 9.55 8.80
N GLY A 64 13.18 10.38 9.75
CA GLY A 64 13.21 10.06 11.17
C GLY A 64 14.54 10.40 11.83
N GLY A 65 14.67 9.99 13.10
CA GLY A 65 15.83 10.31 13.94
C GLY A 65 16.91 9.21 14.00
N ASP A 66 16.62 8.00 13.51
CA ASP A 66 17.55 6.87 13.52
C ASP A 66 18.12 6.62 12.12
N PRO A 67 19.42 6.88 11.88
CA PRO A 67 20.04 6.68 10.58
C PRO A 67 20.29 5.21 10.24
N THR A 68 20.11 4.27 11.18
CA THR A 68 20.37 2.83 10.99
C THR A 68 19.13 2.00 10.64
N ALA A 69 17.93 2.59 10.81
CA ALA A 69 16.66 2.06 10.36
C ALA A 69 15.79 3.24 9.88
N PRO A 70 16.20 3.93 8.80
CA PRO A 70 15.46 5.07 8.30
C PRO A 70 14.08 4.61 7.85
N VAL A 71 13.06 5.40 8.17
CA VAL A 71 11.71 5.19 7.61
C VAL A 71 11.82 5.36 6.10
N GLU A 72 11.41 4.36 5.32
CA GLU A 72 11.56 4.36 3.87
C GLU A 72 10.36 5.03 3.15
N ILE A 73 10.46 5.21 1.82
CA ILE A 73 9.50 6.06 1.09
C ILE A 73 8.12 5.40 1.01
N ALA A 74 8.07 4.07 1.08
CA ALA A 74 6.82 3.34 1.11
C ALA A 74 6.31 3.28 2.55
N ASP A 75 7.14 3.03 3.56
CA ASP A 75 6.74 3.14 4.98
C ASP A 75 5.94 4.42 5.33
N LEU A 76 6.37 5.59 4.82
CA LEU A 76 5.68 6.86 5.06
C LEU A 76 4.23 6.92 4.56
N CYS A 77 3.85 5.98 3.68
CA CYS A 77 2.58 5.96 2.99
C CYS A 77 1.77 4.70 3.29
N GLU A 78 2.10 3.98 4.37
CA GLU A 78 1.42 2.73 4.70
C GLU A 78 -0.10 2.94 4.82
N GLY A 79 -0.86 2.09 4.13
CA GLY A 79 -2.32 2.18 4.09
C GLY A 79 -2.90 3.27 3.18
N ILE A 80 -2.09 4.04 2.45
CA ILE A 80 -2.56 5.05 1.49
C ILE A 80 -2.56 4.47 0.07
N TYR A 81 -3.72 4.47 -0.56
CA TYR A 81 -3.94 3.88 -1.90
C TYR A 81 -4.58 4.86 -2.90
N GLY A 82 -4.90 6.08 -2.48
CA GLY A 82 -5.65 7.04 -3.27
C GLY A 82 -5.55 8.47 -2.73
N THR A 83 -5.98 9.43 -3.54
CA THR A 83 -6.00 10.87 -3.19
C THR A 83 -6.79 11.10 -1.90
N GLY A 84 -6.25 11.95 -1.04
CA GLY A 84 -6.83 12.30 0.26
C GLY A 84 -6.65 11.24 1.35
N GLY A 85 -5.95 10.13 1.08
CA GLY A 85 -5.62 9.13 2.09
C GLY A 85 -4.68 9.65 3.21
N GLY A 86 -4.81 9.09 4.40
CA GLY A 86 -4.05 9.50 5.58
C GLY A 86 -4.82 9.27 6.86
N GLY A 87 -4.08 9.09 7.96
CA GLY A 87 -4.66 8.63 9.21
C GLY A 87 -5.35 7.28 9.03
N SER A 88 -6.66 7.21 9.27
CA SER A 88 -7.46 5.98 9.11
C SER A 88 -8.16 5.85 7.75
N TYR A 89 -8.01 6.82 6.85
CA TYR A 89 -8.66 6.81 5.54
C TYR A 89 -7.69 6.35 4.45
N THR A 90 -8.06 5.33 3.68
CA THR A 90 -7.22 4.72 2.63
C THR A 90 -7.11 5.55 1.35
N GLY A 91 -7.91 6.61 1.23
CA GLY A 91 -7.97 7.47 0.06
C GLY A 91 -9.05 7.07 -0.94
N GLN A 92 -9.20 7.90 -1.97
CA GLN A 92 -10.16 7.66 -3.05
C GLN A 92 -9.62 6.59 -4.02
N MET A 93 -10.25 5.42 -4.01
CA MET A 93 -9.90 4.27 -4.87
C MET A 93 -10.98 4.03 -5.92
N LEU A 94 -10.64 3.28 -6.96
CA LEU A 94 -11.60 2.84 -7.97
C LEU A 94 -12.39 1.64 -7.47
N GLU A 95 -13.67 1.59 -7.83
CA GLU A 95 -14.56 0.46 -7.57
C GLU A 95 -14.96 -0.23 -8.88
N GLY A 96 -14.83 -1.55 -8.91
CA GLY A 96 -15.26 -2.38 -10.02
C GLY A 96 -16.76 -2.66 -9.97
N ARG A 97 -17.36 -2.99 -11.11
CA ARG A 97 -18.77 -3.46 -11.16
C ARG A 97 -19.01 -4.74 -10.36
N ASP A 98 -17.95 -5.48 -10.09
CA ASP A 98 -17.91 -6.66 -9.24
C ASP A 98 -17.67 -6.34 -7.75
N GLY A 99 -17.63 -5.06 -7.37
CA GLY A 99 -17.39 -4.58 -6.01
C GLY A 99 -15.92 -4.64 -5.56
N ALA A 100 -15.00 -4.99 -6.47
CA ALA A 100 -13.57 -5.00 -6.18
C ALA A 100 -13.01 -3.58 -6.05
N THR A 101 -12.11 -3.36 -5.10
CA THR A 101 -11.41 -2.08 -4.94
C THR A 101 -10.01 -2.15 -5.51
N TYR A 102 -9.60 -1.14 -6.28
CA TYR A 102 -8.30 -1.10 -6.96
C TYR A 102 -7.85 0.33 -7.24
N ASN A 103 -6.58 0.53 -7.58
CA ASN A 103 -6.05 1.84 -7.97
C ASN A 103 -5.15 1.79 -9.21
N MET A 104 -5.01 0.65 -9.87
CA MET A 104 -4.30 0.54 -11.14
C MET A 104 -4.86 -0.59 -12.02
N ASN A 105 -4.85 -0.35 -13.32
CA ASN A 105 -5.12 -1.36 -14.33
C ASN A 105 -3.80 -1.89 -14.88
N GLY A 106 -3.55 -3.20 -14.74
CA GLY A 106 -2.51 -3.89 -15.48
C GLY A 106 -3.01 -4.37 -16.85
N ILE A 107 -2.20 -5.17 -17.52
CA ILE A 107 -2.52 -5.71 -18.86
C ILE A 107 -3.78 -6.59 -18.83
N ARG A 108 -3.95 -7.41 -17.79
CA ARG A 108 -5.06 -8.38 -17.67
C ARG A 108 -5.74 -8.43 -16.31
N ARG A 109 -5.21 -7.67 -15.34
CA ARG A 109 -5.59 -7.74 -13.93
C ARG A 109 -5.64 -6.32 -13.38
N ARG A 110 -6.43 -6.13 -12.34
CA ARG A 110 -6.47 -4.89 -11.55
C ARG A 110 -5.62 -5.11 -10.31
N TYR A 111 -5.02 -4.05 -9.79
CA TYR A 111 -4.25 -4.13 -8.56
C TYR A 111 -4.61 -2.97 -7.65
N LEU A 112 -4.47 -3.23 -6.35
CA LEU A 112 -4.45 -2.19 -5.34
C LEU A 112 -3.05 -2.22 -4.75
N VAL A 113 -2.25 -1.21 -5.07
CA VAL A 113 -0.88 -1.09 -4.56
C VAL A 113 -0.77 0.17 -3.75
N GLN A 114 -0.03 0.10 -2.65
CA GLN A 114 0.25 1.24 -1.82
C GLN A 114 0.94 2.36 -2.61
N TRP A 115 0.64 3.61 -2.27
CA TRP A 115 1.33 4.77 -2.82
C TRP A 115 2.66 5.01 -2.11
N VAL A 116 3.50 5.86 -2.71
CA VAL A 116 4.85 6.16 -2.21
C VAL A 116 5.00 7.64 -1.94
N TRP A 117 5.88 7.99 -1.00
CA TRP A 117 6.14 9.37 -0.64
C TRP A 117 6.78 10.14 -1.80
N ASN A 118 6.25 11.34 -2.08
CA ASN A 118 6.80 12.26 -3.06
C ASN A 118 7.14 13.61 -2.39
N HIS A 119 8.43 13.94 -2.37
CA HIS A 119 8.93 15.17 -1.76
C HIS A 119 8.52 16.45 -2.52
N VAL A 120 8.12 16.35 -3.79
CA VAL A 120 7.72 17.51 -4.61
C VAL A 120 6.37 18.04 -4.15
N VAL A 121 5.43 17.12 -3.85
CA VAL A 121 4.09 17.45 -3.35
C VAL A 121 3.96 17.32 -1.84
N ASN A 122 5.02 16.85 -1.16
CA ASN A 122 5.03 16.55 0.28
C ASN A 122 3.87 15.65 0.71
N TYR A 123 3.59 14.64 -0.11
CA TYR A 123 2.46 13.75 0.09
C TYR A 123 2.68 12.41 -0.64
N CYS A 124 1.89 11.40 -0.27
CA CYS A 124 1.87 10.11 -0.94
C CYS A 124 1.20 10.24 -2.31
N THR A 125 1.82 9.73 -3.36
CA THR A 125 1.30 9.83 -4.73
C THR A 125 1.36 8.49 -5.46
N GLY A 126 0.50 8.33 -6.46
CA GLY A 126 0.43 7.11 -7.26
C GLY A 126 -0.32 7.29 -8.59
N PRO A 127 -0.53 6.19 -9.34
CA PRO A 127 -0.93 6.23 -10.76
C PRO A 127 -2.25 6.94 -11.09
N ASN A 128 -3.12 7.15 -10.09
CA ASN A 128 -4.43 7.80 -10.25
C ASN A 128 -4.56 9.02 -9.32
N ALA A 129 -3.46 9.69 -9.00
CA ALA A 129 -3.51 10.95 -8.24
C ALA A 129 -4.35 12.00 -8.98
N LEU A 130 -5.27 12.62 -8.23
CA LEU A 130 -6.10 13.74 -8.68
C LEU A 130 -5.57 15.09 -8.18
N ASP A 131 -4.54 15.05 -7.34
CA ASP A 131 -3.89 16.13 -6.61
C ASP A 131 -2.39 16.24 -6.95
#